data_AF-A0A0G1ZNJ6-F1
#
_entry.id   AF-A0A0G1ZNJ6-F1
#
_cell.length_a   1.000
_cell.length_b   1.000
_cell.length_c   1.000
_cell.angle_alpha   90.00
_cell.angle_beta   90.00
_cell.angle_gamma   90.00
#
_symmetry.space_group_name_H-M   'P 1'
#
loop_
_entity.id
_entity.type
_entity.pdbx_description
1 polymer ?
#
loop_
_entity_poly.entity_id
_entity_poly.type
_entity_poly.pdbx_seq_one_letter_code
_entity_poly.pdbx_strand_id
1 'polypeptide(L)'
;MLDRVVEGKISDVAAAMTMMLFSLPRAEARADAIVVMPGLGEWWRLTHAIRLWESGTSRARHLLIAGHNQREKTAIPLTLDRLGESPFHLKKSRGVIAEVHAEHSRGQAEWIFRQVQELHISSCALFVSNYHLLRAYCTLLKTFSRHGLLIPVIPAPICISPDTFVPETGVAAWEMVQGELNRLVLYQAKGDVATYQELRQYLTWLWEQADFPLTEGGGH
;
A
#
# COMPACT_ATOMS: atom_id res chain seq x y z
N MET A 1 18.28 1.52 -35.99
CA MET A 1 17.40 0.89 -35.00
C MET A 1 18.15 0.99 -33.67
N LEU A 2 17.80 1.96 -32.83
CA LEU A 2 18.48 2.13 -31.53
C LEU A 2 17.88 1.11 -30.57
N ASP A 3 18.62 0.05 -30.29
CA ASP A 3 18.31 -0.86 -29.20
C ASP A 3 18.49 -0.09 -27.89
N ARG A 4 17.38 0.47 -27.38
CA ARG A 4 17.34 1.32 -26.17
C ARG A 4 17.21 0.49 -24.88
N VAL A 5 17.25 -0.83 -24.97
CA VAL A 5 17.13 -1.73 -23.81
C VAL A 5 18.53 -2.13 -23.38
N VAL A 6 19.04 -1.45 -22.34
CA VAL A 6 20.28 -1.81 -21.66
C VAL A 6 19.91 -2.63 -20.41
N GLU A 7 20.67 -3.69 -20.10
CA GLU A 7 20.55 -4.36 -18.80
C GLU A 7 20.84 -3.36 -17.68
N GLY A 8 19.81 -3.03 -16.90
CA GLY A 8 19.93 -2.07 -15.81
C GLY A 8 20.57 -2.68 -14.56
N LYS A 9 21.31 -1.87 -13.80
CA LYS A 9 21.68 -2.23 -12.43
C LYS A 9 20.41 -2.38 -11.58
N ILE A 10 20.50 -3.08 -10.45
CA ILE A 10 19.37 -3.27 -9.53
C ILE A 10 18.68 -1.93 -9.14
N SER A 11 19.47 -0.86 -9.01
CA SER A 11 18.98 0.51 -8.81
C SER A 11 18.05 0.99 -9.93
N ASP A 12 18.38 0.65 -11.17
CA ASP A 12 17.69 1.11 -12.37
C ASP A 12 16.35 0.38 -12.52
N VAL A 13 16.33 -0.92 -12.18
CA VAL A 13 15.11 -1.73 -12.13
C VAL A 13 14.15 -1.21 -11.06
N ALA A 14 14.64 -0.96 -9.84
CA ALA A 14 13.80 -0.43 -8.77
C ALA A 14 13.30 1.00 -9.07
N ALA A 15 14.13 1.83 -9.70
CA ALA A 15 13.71 3.15 -10.20
C ALA A 15 12.60 3.02 -11.23
N ALA A 16 12.73 2.15 -12.23
CA ALA A 16 11.70 1.92 -13.23
C ALA A 16 10.39 1.41 -12.60
N MET A 17 10.44 0.44 -11.69
CA MET A 17 9.26 -0.05 -10.97
C MET A 17 8.57 1.08 -10.19
N THR A 18 9.35 1.92 -9.51
CA THR A 18 8.84 3.08 -8.77
C THR A 18 8.17 4.06 -9.72
N MET A 19 8.84 4.47 -10.80
CA MET A 19 8.30 5.43 -11.77
C MET A 19 6.98 4.93 -12.39
N MET A 20 6.91 3.66 -12.78
CA MET A 20 5.70 3.07 -13.34
C MET A 20 4.56 3.03 -12.30
N LEU A 21 4.87 2.63 -11.06
CA LEU A 21 3.87 2.61 -9.99
C LEU A 21 3.32 4.01 -9.67
N PHE A 22 4.19 5.02 -9.61
CA PHE A 22 3.79 6.41 -9.34
C PHE A 22 3.13 7.10 -10.53
N SER A 23 3.26 6.56 -11.74
CA SER A 23 2.53 7.04 -12.93
C SER A 23 1.07 6.57 -13.00
N LEU A 24 0.65 5.67 -12.11
CA LEU A 24 -0.74 5.23 -12.06
C LEU A 24 -1.68 6.38 -11.64
N PRO A 25 -2.90 6.44 -12.21
CA PRO A 25 -3.89 7.43 -11.82
C PRO A 25 -4.21 7.42 -10.32
N ARG A 26 -4.32 8.62 -9.74
CA ARG A 26 -4.71 8.85 -8.34
C ARG A 26 -6.23 8.77 -8.20
N ALA A 27 -6.73 7.54 -8.09
CA ALA A 27 -8.16 7.23 -8.04
C ALA A 27 -8.57 6.61 -6.69
N GLU A 28 -7.89 6.96 -5.59
CA GLU A 28 -8.06 6.33 -4.27
C GLU A 28 -9.51 6.42 -3.76
N ALA A 29 -10.15 7.57 -3.98
CA ALA A 29 -11.54 7.81 -3.56
C ALA A 29 -12.56 6.95 -4.33
N ARG A 30 -12.15 6.27 -5.40
CA ARG A 30 -13.03 5.43 -6.22
C ARG A 30 -12.90 3.94 -5.88
N ALA A 31 -11.89 3.57 -5.09
CA ALA A 31 -11.69 2.19 -4.65
C ALA A 31 -12.85 1.69 -3.78
N ASP A 32 -13.10 0.39 -3.84
CA ASP A 32 -14.12 -0.29 -3.04
C ASP A 32 -13.70 -0.43 -1.56
N ALA A 33 -12.39 -0.50 -1.30
CA ALA A 33 -11.83 -0.46 0.04
C ALA A 33 -10.62 0.49 0.15
N ILE A 34 -10.50 1.11 1.33
CA ILE A 34 -9.26 1.78 1.76
C ILE A 34 -8.47 0.78 2.59
N VAL A 35 -7.20 0.58 2.27
CA VAL A 35 -6.32 -0.37 2.95
C VAL A 35 -5.11 0.37 3.51
N VAL A 36 -4.79 0.15 4.78
CA VAL A 36 -3.63 0.76 5.44
C VAL A 36 -2.69 -0.34 5.93
N MET A 37 -1.40 -0.23 5.60
CA MET A 37 -0.35 -1.07 6.17
C MET A 37 0.49 -0.22 7.15
N PRO A 38 0.18 -0.26 8.46
CA PRO A 38 0.89 0.53 9.47
C PRO A 38 2.24 -0.07 9.83
N GLY A 39 3.01 0.68 10.62
CA GLY A 39 4.31 0.29 11.16
C GLY A 39 5.18 1.51 11.41
N LEU A 40 6.29 1.30 12.12
CA LEU A 40 7.29 2.31 12.45
C LEU A 40 6.75 3.53 13.22
N GLY A 41 5.62 3.37 13.92
CA GLY A 41 4.97 4.45 14.66
C GLY A 41 4.38 5.56 13.78
N GLU A 42 4.26 5.33 12.47
CA GLU A 42 3.84 6.33 11.49
C GLU A 42 2.32 6.52 11.50
N TRP A 43 1.83 7.17 12.56
CA TRP A 43 0.41 7.49 12.75
C TRP A 43 -0.19 8.26 11.58
N TRP A 44 0.62 8.98 10.79
CA TRP A 44 0.16 9.69 9.58
C TRP A 44 -0.39 8.77 8.48
N ARG A 45 0.06 7.50 8.40
CA ARG A 45 -0.55 6.52 7.48
C ARG A 45 -2.02 6.31 7.78
N LEU A 46 -2.34 6.20 9.06
CA LEU A 46 -3.69 6.02 9.56
C LEU A 46 -4.50 7.31 9.42
N THR A 47 -3.98 8.46 9.85
CA THR A 47 -4.75 9.72 9.81
C THR A 47 -5.11 10.14 8.38
N HIS A 48 -4.25 9.93 7.39
CA HIS A 48 -4.57 10.25 6.00
C HIS A 48 -5.65 9.33 5.42
N ALA A 49 -5.56 8.02 5.68
CA ALA A 49 -6.58 7.07 5.25
C ALA A 49 -7.93 7.34 5.94
N ILE A 50 -7.91 7.60 7.26
CA ILE A 50 -9.09 7.94 8.05
C ILE A 50 -9.71 9.25 7.55
N ARG A 51 -8.92 10.26 7.16
CA ARG A 51 -9.48 11.49 6.56
C ARG A 51 -10.24 11.21 5.27
N LEU A 52 -9.70 10.37 4.38
CA LEU A 52 -10.43 9.99 3.16
C LEU A 52 -11.72 9.24 3.50
N TRP A 53 -11.67 8.31 4.44
CA TRP A 53 -12.84 7.58 4.94
C TRP A 53 -13.91 8.51 5.54
N GLU A 54 -13.49 9.45 6.38
CA GLU A 54 -14.37 10.42 7.05
C GLU A 54 -14.95 11.47 6.09
N SER A 55 -14.25 11.80 5.02
CA SER A 55 -14.66 12.86 4.07
C SER A 55 -16.03 12.62 3.43
N GLY A 56 -16.45 11.36 3.30
CA GLY A 56 -17.67 11.00 2.55
C GLY A 56 -17.53 11.14 1.03
N THR A 57 -16.37 11.53 0.51
CA THR A 57 -16.11 11.57 -0.95
C THR A 57 -15.61 10.23 -1.50
N SER A 58 -15.20 9.32 -0.61
CA SER A 58 -14.78 7.97 -0.97
C SER A 58 -15.99 7.07 -1.27
N ARG A 59 -15.88 6.23 -2.31
CA ARG A 59 -16.82 5.12 -2.59
C ARG A 59 -16.57 3.89 -1.72
N ALA A 60 -15.48 3.90 -0.95
CA ALA A 60 -15.09 2.74 -0.16
C ALA A 60 -16.17 2.34 0.84
N ARG A 61 -16.51 1.05 0.84
CA ARG A 61 -17.43 0.44 1.81
C ARG A 61 -16.70 -0.07 3.05
N HIS A 62 -15.39 -0.27 2.91
CA HIS A 62 -14.53 -0.82 3.95
C HIS A 62 -13.27 0.02 4.15
N LEU A 63 -12.88 0.20 5.41
CA LEU A 63 -11.57 0.68 5.82
C LEU A 63 -10.86 -0.46 6.53
N LEU A 64 -9.85 -1.04 5.89
CA LEU A 64 -9.05 -2.15 6.38
C LEU A 64 -7.73 -1.62 6.95
N ILE A 65 -7.53 -1.77 8.25
CA ILE A 65 -6.30 -1.38 8.94
C ILE A 65 -5.58 -2.65 9.36
N ALA A 66 -4.51 -3.00 8.65
CA ALA A 66 -3.73 -4.18 9.01
C ALA A 66 -3.04 -3.99 10.36
N GLY A 67 -2.66 -5.10 11.02
CA GLY A 67 -1.91 -5.04 12.27
C GLY A 67 -0.47 -4.55 12.06
N HIS A 68 0.24 -4.31 13.15
CA HIS A 68 1.67 -3.98 13.11
C HIS A 68 2.45 -4.83 14.11
N ASN A 69 3.77 -4.73 14.03
CA ASN A 69 4.65 -5.47 14.90
C ASN A 69 4.56 -4.88 16.32
N GLN A 70 4.03 -5.67 17.26
CA GLN A 70 3.86 -5.26 18.66
C GLN A 70 5.19 -5.18 19.43
N ARG A 71 6.32 -5.53 18.80
CA ARG A 71 7.67 -5.34 19.34
C ARG A 71 8.29 -3.98 18.98
N GLU A 72 7.64 -3.18 18.13
CA GLU A 72 8.06 -1.80 17.86
C GLU A 72 7.99 -0.97 19.14
N LYS A 73 8.96 -0.09 19.38
CA LYS A 73 8.95 0.83 20.54
C LYS A 73 7.75 1.77 20.52
N THR A 74 7.25 2.03 19.32
CA THR A 74 6.13 2.92 19.02
C THR A 74 4.79 2.18 18.90
N ALA A 75 4.76 0.88 19.20
CA ALA A 75 3.57 0.05 19.12
C ALA A 75 2.41 0.60 19.97
N ILE A 76 1.25 0.78 19.34
CA ILE A 76 0.00 1.10 20.04
C ILE A 76 -1.09 0.14 19.56
N PRO A 77 -1.98 -0.35 20.43
CA PRO A 77 -3.08 -1.20 19.99
C PRO A 77 -3.98 -0.46 18.99
N LEU A 78 -4.19 -1.02 17.79
CA LEU A 78 -5.08 -0.44 16.77
C LEU A 78 -6.53 -0.93 16.92
N THR A 79 -7.10 -0.73 18.11
CA THR A 79 -8.53 -1.01 18.38
C THR A 79 -9.42 0.13 17.88
N LEU A 80 -10.71 -0.13 17.64
CA LEU A 80 -11.65 0.91 17.22
C LEU A 80 -11.74 2.06 18.23
N ASP A 81 -11.73 1.75 19.53
CA ASP A 81 -11.72 2.76 20.59
C ASP A 81 -10.48 3.65 20.48
N ARG A 82 -9.30 3.05 20.30
CA ARG A 82 -8.05 3.80 20.15
C ARG A 82 -8.03 4.64 18.89
N LEU A 83 -8.61 4.14 17.79
CA LEU A 83 -8.75 4.89 16.54
C LEU A 83 -9.73 6.07 16.66
N GLY A 84 -10.64 6.07 17.63
CA GLY A 84 -11.52 7.20 17.92
C GLY A 84 -10.81 8.37 18.62
N GLU A 85 -9.67 8.13 19.24
CA GLU A 85 -8.90 9.11 20.01
C GLU A 85 -7.91 9.90 19.14
N SER A 86 -7.28 10.93 19.72
CA SER A 86 -6.16 11.64 19.10
C SER A 86 -4.96 10.67 18.90
N PRO A 87 -4.28 10.71 17.73
CA PRO A 87 -4.41 11.69 16.63
C PRO A 87 -5.37 11.26 15.49
N PHE A 88 -6.06 10.13 15.64
CA PHE A 88 -6.79 9.46 14.55
C PHE A 88 -8.18 10.01 14.30
N HIS A 89 -8.93 10.28 15.37
CA HIS A 89 -10.26 10.89 15.33
C HIS A 89 -11.27 10.18 14.42
N LEU A 90 -11.23 8.84 14.36
CA LEU A 90 -12.21 8.02 13.65
C LEU A 90 -13.60 8.19 14.29
N LYS A 91 -14.60 8.53 13.49
CA LYS A 91 -16.00 8.70 13.93
C LYS A 91 -16.91 7.66 13.27
N LYS A 92 -16.72 7.38 11.99
CA LYS A 92 -17.47 6.38 11.22
C LYS A 92 -16.85 5.00 11.44
N SER A 93 -17.30 4.26 12.43
CA SER A 93 -16.78 2.92 12.74
C SER A 93 -17.40 1.79 11.89
N ARG A 94 -18.60 1.99 11.34
CA ARG A 94 -19.28 0.97 10.52
C ARG A 94 -18.49 0.72 9.22
N GLY A 95 -18.02 -0.52 9.03
CA GLY A 95 -17.21 -0.90 7.88
C GLY A 95 -15.70 -0.78 8.11
N VAL A 96 -15.28 -0.34 9.30
CA VAL A 96 -13.88 -0.33 9.71
C VAL A 96 -13.52 -1.67 10.31
N ILE A 97 -12.47 -2.29 9.81
CA ILE A 97 -11.94 -3.56 10.30
C ILE A 97 -10.45 -3.35 10.56
N ALA A 98 -10.05 -3.53 11.82
CA ALA A 98 -8.68 -3.36 12.25
C ALA A 98 -8.15 -4.66 12.85
N GLU A 99 -6.98 -5.07 12.40
CA GLU A 99 -6.23 -6.17 13.00
C GLU A 99 -5.28 -5.62 14.06
N VAL A 100 -5.18 -6.32 15.18
CA VAL A 100 -4.35 -5.87 16.30
C VAL A 100 -2.89 -6.22 16.04
N HIS A 101 -2.62 -7.32 15.34
CA HIS A 101 -1.26 -7.85 15.25
C HIS A 101 -0.87 -8.33 13.85
N ALA A 102 0.33 -7.92 13.43
CA ALA A 102 1.05 -8.55 12.33
C ALA A 102 2.57 -8.44 12.56
N GLU A 103 3.31 -9.54 12.50
CA GLU A 103 4.76 -9.50 12.76
C GLU A 103 5.55 -8.78 11.66
N HIS A 104 5.06 -8.78 10.42
CA HIS A 104 5.74 -8.21 9.25
C HIS A 104 4.79 -7.91 8.10
N SER A 105 5.26 -7.16 7.08
CA SER A 105 4.47 -6.74 5.91
C SER A 105 3.80 -7.89 5.16
N ARG A 106 4.42 -9.09 5.12
CA ARG A 106 3.77 -10.28 4.54
C ARG A 106 2.53 -10.72 5.31
N GLY A 107 2.56 -10.72 6.65
CA GLY A 107 1.38 -11.07 7.46
C GLY A 107 0.27 -10.03 7.32
N GLN A 108 0.62 -8.75 7.18
CA GLN A 108 -0.34 -7.71 6.82
C GLN A 108 -0.99 -7.99 5.46
N ALA A 109 -0.22 -8.34 4.43
CA ALA A 109 -0.74 -8.66 3.11
C ALA A 109 -1.63 -9.92 3.11
N GLU A 110 -1.26 -10.96 3.86
CA GLU A 110 -2.06 -12.19 4.03
C GLU A 110 -3.38 -11.90 4.76
N TRP A 111 -3.36 -11.02 5.76
CA TRP A 111 -4.59 -10.54 6.40
C TRP A 111 -5.47 -9.75 5.45
N ILE A 112 -4.91 -8.78 4.71
CA ILE A 112 -5.64 -7.98 3.71
C ILE A 112 -6.29 -8.90 2.67
N PHE A 113 -5.55 -9.90 2.17
CA PHE A 113 -6.06 -10.87 1.21
C PHE A 113 -7.32 -11.58 1.73
N ARG A 114 -7.29 -12.08 2.98
CA ARG A 114 -8.47 -12.72 3.59
C ARG A 114 -9.66 -11.76 3.63
N GLN A 115 -9.44 -10.53 4.06
CA GLN A 115 -10.51 -9.52 4.11
C GLN A 115 -11.07 -9.19 2.73
N VAL A 116 -10.21 -9.10 1.72
CA VAL A 116 -10.63 -8.88 0.33
C VAL A 116 -11.53 -10.01 -0.17
N GLN A 117 -11.19 -11.27 0.14
CA GLN A 117 -12.03 -12.41 -0.22
C GLN A 117 -13.35 -12.45 0.57
N GLU A 118 -13.28 -12.32 1.90
CA GLU A 118 -14.44 -12.43 2.80
C GLU A 118 -15.48 -11.32 2.55
N LEU A 119 -15.02 -10.12 2.18
CA LEU A 119 -15.88 -8.96 1.95
C LEU A 119 -16.20 -8.74 0.46
N HIS A 120 -15.70 -9.61 -0.41
CA HIS A 120 -15.84 -9.50 -1.86
C HIS A 120 -15.42 -8.12 -2.40
N ILE A 121 -14.26 -7.64 -1.95
CA ILE A 121 -13.72 -6.35 -2.36
C ILE A 121 -13.20 -6.44 -3.80
N SER A 122 -13.68 -5.55 -4.66
CA SER A 122 -13.32 -5.55 -6.08
C SER A 122 -12.12 -4.67 -6.42
N SER A 123 -11.73 -3.72 -5.55
CA SER A 123 -10.57 -2.86 -5.71
C SER A 123 -10.14 -2.23 -4.38
N CYS A 124 -8.83 -1.95 -4.23
CA CYS A 124 -8.28 -1.40 -2.98
C CYS A 124 -7.41 -0.17 -3.24
N ALA A 125 -7.50 0.87 -2.40
CA ALA A 125 -6.51 1.94 -2.32
C ALA A 125 -5.51 1.66 -1.19
N LEU A 126 -4.22 1.52 -1.52
CA LEU A 126 -3.17 1.12 -0.56
C LEU A 126 -2.43 2.34 0.02
N PHE A 127 -2.72 2.66 1.28
CA PHE A 127 -2.12 3.75 2.05
C PHE A 127 -0.89 3.30 2.82
N VAL A 128 0.25 3.86 2.44
CA VAL A 128 1.58 3.65 3.06
C VAL A 128 2.47 4.86 2.80
N SER A 129 3.53 5.04 3.59
CA SER A 129 4.51 6.10 3.33
C SER A 129 5.17 5.92 1.96
N ASN A 130 5.45 7.04 1.28
CA ASN A 130 6.01 7.08 -0.07
C ASN A 130 7.26 6.20 -0.26
N TYR A 131 8.20 6.21 0.68
CA TYR A 131 9.43 5.41 0.62
C TYR A 131 9.15 3.90 0.75
N HIS A 132 8.05 3.50 1.39
CA HIS A 132 7.65 2.10 1.60
C HIS A 132 6.76 1.56 0.47
N LEU A 133 6.15 2.45 -0.33
CA LEU A 133 5.08 2.10 -1.27
C LEU A 133 5.44 0.94 -2.20
N LEU A 134 6.59 1.01 -2.87
CA LEU A 134 6.94 0.00 -3.87
C LEU A 134 6.98 -1.41 -3.25
N ARG A 135 7.64 -1.55 -2.11
CA ARG A 135 7.78 -2.85 -1.43
C ARG A 135 6.44 -3.32 -0.88
N ALA A 136 5.66 -2.45 -0.25
CA ALA A 136 4.33 -2.80 0.26
C ALA A 136 3.40 -3.28 -0.87
N TYR A 137 3.35 -2.53 -1.97
CA TYR A 137 2.54 -2.85 -3.14
C TYR A 137 2.94 -4.20 -3.75
N CYS A 138 4.23 -4.41 -3.98
CA CYS A 138 4.72 -5.67 -4.53
C CYS A 138 4.55 -6.85 -3.56
N THR A 139 4.56 -6.61 -2.25
CA THR A 139 4.24 -7.64 -1.23
C THR A 139 2.78 -8.04 -1.37
N LEU A 140 1.86 -7.07 -1.42
CA LEU A 140 0.43 -7.32 -1.57
C LEU A 140 0.11 -8.06 -2.88
N LEU A 141 0.70 -7.60 -3.99
CA LEU A 141 0.57 -8.24 -5.30
C LEU A 141 1.05 -9.69 -5.28
N LYS A 142 2.22 -9.95 -4.66
CA LYS A 142 2.76 -11.31 -4.57
C LYS A 142 1.84 -12.22 -3.76
N THR A 143 1.30 -11.72 -2.65
CA THR A 143 0.32 -12.45 -1.85
C THR A 143 -0.94 -12.76 -2.67
N PHE A 144 -1.52 -11.78 -3.36
CA PHE A 144 -2.74 -12.00 -4.16
C PHE A 144 -2.49 -13.01 -5.29
N SER A 145 -1.38 -12.86 -6.03
CA SER A 145 -1.00 -13.75 -7.13
C SER A 145 -0.80 -15.20 -6.66
N ARG A 146 -0.17 -15.42 -5.50
CA ARG A 146 -0.02 -16.77 -4.90
C ARG A 146 -1.34 -17.47 -4.64
N HIS A 147 -2.42 -16.71 -4.46
CA HIS A 147 -3.76 -17.22 -4.23
C HIS A 147 -4.69 -17.06 -5.45
N GLY A 148 -4.15 -16.73 -6.63
CA GLY A 148 -4.92 -16.57 -7.86
C GLY A 148 -5.90 -15.39 -7.86
N LEU A 149 -5.72 -14.41 -6.97
CA LEU A 149 -6.54 -13.20 -6.92
C LEU A 149 -5.90 -12.10 -7.76
N LEU A 150 -6.74 -11.40 -8.54
CA LEU A 150 -6.32 -10.29 -9.38
C LEU A 150 -7.39 -9.20 -9.33
N ILE A 151 -7.08 -8.10 -8.64
CA ILE A 151 -7.96 -6.92 -8.51
C ILE A 151 -7.14 -5.63 -8.68
N PRO A 152 -7.76 -4.50 -9.07
CA PRO A 152 -7.10 -3.20 -9.06
C PRO A 152 -6.64 -2.80 -7.65
N VAL A 153 -5.35 -2.49 -7.53
CA VAL A 153 -4.75 -1.89 -6.34
C VAL A 153 -4.24 -0.51 -6.72
N ILE A 154 -4.87 0.54 -6.20
CA ILE A 154 -4.50 1.93 -6.44
C ILE A 154 -3.44 2.34 -5.41
N PRO A 155 -2.23 2.75 -5.83
CA PRO A 155 -1.23 3.25 -4.89
C PRO A 155 -1.67 4.58 -4.28
N ALA A 156 -1.66 4.66 -2.95
CA ALA A 156 -2.02 5.87 -2.19
C ALA A 156 -0.86 6.30 -1.26
N PRO A 157 0.30 6.72 -1.79
CA PRO A 157 1.41 7.15 -0.95
C PRO A 157 1.03 8.35 -0.10
N ILE A 158 1.40 8.30 1.18
CA ILE A 158 1.27 9.43 2.10
C ILE A 158 2.34 10.48 1.79
N CYS A 159 1.90 11.73 1.64
CA CYS A 159 2.77 12.88 1.53
C CYS A 159 3.34 13.23 2.90
N ILE A 160 4.63 13.00 3.09
CA ILE A 160 5.43 13.47 4.22
C ILE A 160 6.61 14.29 3.70
N SER A 161 7.16 15.16 4.54
CA SER A 161 8.40 15.85 4.18
C SER A 161 9.54 14.82 4.06
N PRO A 162 10.46 14.97 3.10
CA PRO A 162 11.71 14.21 3.08
C PRO A 162 12.47 14.24 4.41
N ASP A 163 12.36 15.35 5.16
CA ASP A 163 13.01 15.57 6.46
C ASP A 163 12.17 15.09 7.65
N THR A 164 11.00 14.49 7.41
CA THR A 164 10.20 13.93 8.50
C THR A 164 10.93 12.73 9.11
N PHE A 165 11.22 12.81 10.41
CA PHE A 165 11.81 11.70 11.16
C PHE A 165 10.78 10.60 11.43
N VAL A 166 11.15 9.37 11.10
CA VAL A 166 10.31 8.19 11.33
C VAL A 166 10.39 7.76 12.80
N PRO A 167 9.25 7.72 13.55
CA PRO A 167 9.25 7.59 15.00
C PRO A 167 10.03 6.40 15.56
N GLU A 168 9.90 5.23 14.92
CA GLU A 168 10.56 4.02 15.40
C GLU A 168 12.09 4.04 15.22
N THR A 169 12.58 4.71 14.18
CA THR A 169 13.98 4.64 13.76
C THR A 169 14.77 5.89 14.11
N GLY A 170 14.12 7.05 14.24
CA GLY A 170 14.78 8.33 14.40
C GLY A 170 15.56 8.79 13.16
N VAL A 171 15.27 8.20 12.00
CA VAL A 171 15.91 8.49 10.70
C VAL A 171 14.96 9.28 9.81
N ALA A 172 15.47 10.19 8.98
CA ALA A 172 14.63 10.97 8.08
C ALA A 172 14.02 10.10 6.97
N ALA A 173 12.82 10.44 6.50
CA ALA A 173 12.11 9.70 5.46
C ALA A 173 12.94 9.53 4.18
N TRP A 174 13.76 10.52 3.83
CA TRP A 174 14.69 10.44 2.70
C TRP A 174 15.69 9.29 2.83
N GLU A 175 16.26 9.11 4.02
CA GLU A 175 17.28 8.11 4.31
C GLU A 175 16.70 6.69 4.38
N MET A 176 15.38 6.55 4.58
CA MET A 176 14.68 5.26 4.60
C MET A 176 14.66 4.55 3.25
N VAL A 177 14.77 5.29 2.14
CA VAL A 177 14.64 4.78 0.77
C VAL A 177 15.66 3.67 0.50
N GLN A 178 16.93 3.87 0.86
CA GLN A 178 17.98 2.88 0.60
C GLN A 178 17.71 1.56 1.35
N GLY A 179 17.22 1.64 2.58
CA GLY A 179 16.84 0.47 3.37
C GLY A 179 15.69 -0.31 2.73
N GLU A 180 14.70 0.40 2.16
CA GLU A 180 13.59 -0.22 1.44
C GLU A 180 14.04 -0.89 0.13
N LEU A 181 14.96 -0.29 -0.62
CA LEU A 181 15.54 -0.89 -1.83
C LEU A 181 16.30 -2.18 -1.53
N ASN A 182 17.12 -2.18 -0.47
CA ASN A 182 17.85 -3.38 -0.06
C ASN A 182 16.86 -4.50 0.36
N ARG A 183 15.81 -4.15 1.11
CA ARG A 183 14.74 -5.08 1.51
C ARG A 183 13.96 -5.61 0.31
N LEU A 184 13.66 -4.77 -0.68
CA LEU A 184 12.95 -5.16 -1.90
C LEU A 184 13.67 -6.31 -2.60
N VAL A 185 14.96 -6.15 -2.86
CA VAL A 185 15.80 -7.15 -3.53
C VAL A 185 15.88 -8.45 -2.73
N LEU A 186 16.16 -8.32 -1.43
CA LEU A 186 16.26 -9.47 -0.53
C LEU A 186 14.96 -10.28 -0.51
N TYR A 187 13.81 -9.61 -0.43
CA TYR A 187 12.51 -10.29 -0.34
C TYR A 187 11.98 -10.76 -1.68
N GLN A 188 12.37 -10.15 -2.80
CA GLN A 188 12.15 -10.72 -4.14
C GLN A 188 12.90 -12.04 -4.30
N ALA A 189 14.17 -12.12 -3.86
CA ALA A 189 14.94 -13.36 -3.89
C ALA A 189 14.33 -14.48 -3.03
N LYS A 190 13.68 -14.13 -1.91
CA LYS A 190 12.90 -15.08 -1.08
C LYS A 190 11.52 -15.41 -1.68
N GLY A 191 11.11 -14.70 -2.72
CA GLY A 191 9.80 -14.83 -3.35
C GLY A 191 8.64 -14.21 -2.56
N ASP A 192 8.90 -13.44 -1.50
CA ASP A 192 7.87 -12.79 -0.67
C ASP A 192 7.35 -11.47 -1.27
N VAL A 193 8.07 -10.93 -2.25
CA VAL A 193 7.73 -9.68 -2.93
C VAL A 193 7.73 -9.91 -4.44
N ALA A 194 6.78 -9.29 -5.15
CA ALA A 194 6.66 -9.42 -6.58
C ALA A 194 7.92 -8.89 -7.29
N THR A 195 8.40 -9.67 -8.25
CA THR A 195 9.51 -9.33 -9.14
C THR A 195 9.14 -8.21 -10.10
N TYR A 196 10.14 -7.65 -10.79
CA TYR A 196 9.92 -6.70 -11.88
C TYR A 196 8.95 -7.24 -12.94
N GLN A 197 9.11 -8.50 -13.36
CA GLN A 197 8.29 -9.12 -14.38
C GLN A 197 6.84 -9.30 -13.91
N GLU A 198 6.63 -9.75 -12.68
CA GLU A 198 5.29 -9.88 -12.10
C GLU A 198 4.59 -8.53 -11.97
N LEU A 199 5.29 -7.49 -11.51
CA LEU A 199 4.74 -6.14 -11.47
C LEU A 199 4.38 -5.65 -12.88
N ARG A 200 5.27 -5.81 -13.86
CA ARG A 200 5.01 -5.40 -15.25
C ARG A 200 3.78 -6.11 -15.83
N GLN A 201 3.66 -7.41 -15.63
CA GLN A 201 2.51 -8.20 -16.07
C GLN A 201 1.22 -7.71 -15.42
N TYR A 202 1.25 -7.50 -14.10
CA TYR A 202 0.13 -6.95 -13.36
C TYR A 202 -0.28 -5.57 -13.87
N LEU A 203 0.68 -4.65 -14.05
CA LEU A 203 0.37 -3.31 -14.53
C LEU A 203 -0.19 -3.34 -15.96
N THR A 204 0.31 -4.22 -16.82
CA THR A 204 -0.25 -4.42 -18.18
C THR A 204 -1.70 -4.85 -18.10
N TRP A 205 -1.99 -5.88 -17.30
CA TRP A 205 -3.36 -6.33 -17.03
C TRP A 205 -4.24 -5.21 -16.44
N LEU A 206 -3.70 -4.39 -15.53
CA LEU A 206 -4.43 -3.30 -14.89
C LEU A 206 -4.90 -2.27 -15.93
N TRP A 207 -4.06 -1.95 -16.92
CA TRP A 207 -4.41 -1.03 -18.02
C TRP A 207 -5.41 -1.62 -19.02
N GLU A 208 -5.60 -2.94 -19.05
CA GLU A 208 -6.60 -3.62 -19.90
C GLU A 208 -7.99 -3.65 -19.24
N GLN A 209 -8.12 -3.26 -17.97
CA GLN A 209 -9.40 -3.29 -17.28
C GLN A 209 -10.29 -2.13 -17.77
N ALA A 210 -11.48 -2.46 -18.28
CA ALA A 210 -12.44 -1.49 -18.82
C ALA A 210 -12.80 -0.37 -17.83
N ASP A 211 -12.82 -0.71 -16.54
CA ASP A 211 -13.13 0.20 -15.45
C ASP A 211 -11.88 0.80 -14.79
N PHE A 212 -10.67 0.65 -15.33
CA PHE A 212 -9.49 1.40 -14.86
C PHE A 212 -9.23 2.59 -15.79
N PRO A 213 -9.14 3.85 -15.30
CA PRO A 213 -8.93 4.27 -13.93
C PRO A 213 -10.22 4.74 -13.24
N LEU A 214 -11.10 3.78 -12.95
CA LEU A 214 -12.37 3.88 -12.22
C LEU A 214 -13.22 5.06 -12.74
N THR A 215 -13.75 4.97 -13.97
CA THR A 215 -14.45 6.00 -14.78
C THR A 215 -15.48 6.86 -14.02
N GLU A 216 -15.76 8.13 -14.40
CA GLU A 216 -15.96 8.65 -15.77
C GLU A 216 -14.98 9.75 -16.25
N GLY A 217 -14.62 9.68 -17.55
CA GLY A 217 -13.80 10.70 -18.22
C GLY A 217 -13.05 10.29 -19.51
N GLY A 218 -13.45 9.23 -20.22
CA GLY A 218 -12.76 8.81 -21.46
C GLY A 218 -13.70 8.20 -22.48
N GLY A 219 -14.39 9.05 -23.24
CA GLY A 219 -14.94 8.65 -24.54
C GLY A 219 -13.81 8.62 -25.55
N HIS A 220 -13.61 7.47 -26.18
CA HIS A 220 -12.97 7.39 -27.49
C HIS A 220 -14.06 7.09 -28.52
#